data_AF-A0A0U9HUF9-F1
#
_entry.id   AF-A0A0U9HUF9-F1
#
_cell.length_a   1.000
_cell.length_b   1.000
_cell.length_c   1.000
_cell.angle_alpha   90.00
_cell.angle_beta   90.00
_cell.angle_gamma   90.00
#
_symmetry.space_group_name_H-M   'P 1'
#
loop_
_entity.id
_entity.type
_entity.pdbx_description
1 polymer ?
#
loop_
_entity_poly.entity_id
_entity_poly.type
_entity_poly.pdbx_seq_one_letter_code
_entity_poly.pdbx_strand_id
1 'polypeptide(L)'
;MEQKSNQYVLIKSFPIKEILGFVVLFAGLFIFLFPQGELEKRIFQEENSNLDLSIVYLKNISKIYKTPEIVGALAIRYAMKGDYSKAYETINESKKFFSYDKKNLLIAEYTILKNMYFSNQEQKKEIIEKIERLLENLVSTTKDSDDLFWAIKESKTLGRYAFVKYLIQKYMYLCNDDTECDSFILKSALATGDSEFASQIAIKIAKKRGIINVDSNF
;
A
#
# COMPACT_ATOMS: atom_id res chain seq x y z
N MET A 1 20.17 -15.02 77.54
CA MET A 1 19.80 -14.00 76.54
C MET A 1 20.71 -14.21 75.34
N GLU A 2 20.21 -14.88 74.30
CA GLU A 2 20.95 -15.05 73.03
C GLU A 2 20.73 -13.81 72.16
N GLN A 3 21.82 -13.12 71.83
CA GLN A 3 21.81 -11.99 70.91
C GLN A 3 22.08 -12.53 69.49
N LYS A 4 21.01 -12.72 68.71
CA LYS A 4 21.11 -13.05 67.27
C LYS A 4 21.65 -11.83 66.51
N SER A 5 22.91 -11.93 66.07
CA SER A 5 23.54 -10.99 65.14
C SER A 5 22.89 -11.14 63.76
N ASN A 6 22.15 -10.13 63.32
CA ASN A 6 21.70 -10.01 61.94
C ASN A 6 22.89 -9.61 61.07
N GLN A 7 23.50 -10.58 60.38
CA GLN A 7 24.47 -10.31 59.32
C GLN A 7 23.74 -9.71 58.12
N TYR A 8 23.84 -8.40 57.96
CA TYR A 8 23.49 -7.75 56.70
C TYR A 8 24.55 -8.12 55.66
N VAL A 9 24.16 -8.92 54.66
CA VAL A 9 24.98 -9.15 53.48
C VAL A 9 25.10 -7.82 52.74
N LEU A 10 26.28 -7.20 52.80
CA LEU A 10 26.65 -6.07 51.95
C LEU A 10 26.63 -6.55 50.50
N ILE A 11 25.51 -6.33 49.82
CA ILE A 11 25.43 -6.49 48.37
C ILE A 11 26.39 -5.45 47.79
N LYS A 12 27.52 -5.91 47.25
CA LYS A 12 28.45 -5.08 46.49
C LYS A 12 27.67 -4.50 45.31
N SER A 13 27.29 -3.23 45.40
CA SER A 13 26.73 -2.51 44.27
C SER A 13 27.80 -2.42 43.18
N PHE A 14 27.40 -2.66 41.94
CA PHE A 14 28.31 -2.58 40.80
C PHE A 14 28.96 -1.18 40.73
N PRO A 15 30.28 -1.09 40.56
CA PRO A 15 30.94 0.20 40.39
C PRO A 15 30.39 0.94 39.17
N ILE A 16 30.24 2.27 39.27
CA ILE A 16 29.63 3.13 38.23
C ILE A 16 30.25 2.92 36.84
N LYS A 17 31.55 2.60 36.77
CA LYS A 17 32.26 2.29 35.52
C LYS A 17 31.75 1.03 34.82
N GLU A 18 31.39 -0.01 35.58
CA GLU A 18 30.80 -1.23 35.02
C GLU A 18 29.38 -0.98 34.54
N ILE A 19 28.59 -0.19 35.28
CA ILE A 19 27.26 0.24 34.85
C ILE A 19 27.35 1.03 33.53
N LEU A 20 28.28 1.99 33.43
CA LEU A 20 28.54 2.72 32.19
C LEU A 20 28.97 1.79 31.05
N GLY A 21 29.83 0.81 31.33
CA GLY A 21 30.23 -0.21 30.36
C GLY A 21 29.04 -1.01 29.82
N PHE A 22 28.13 -1.46 30.71
CA PHE A 22 26.89 -2.13 30.32
C PHE A 22 25.97 -1.23 29.50
N VAL A 23 25.80 0.03 29.89
CA VAL A 23 24.97 0.99 29.15
C VAL A 23 25.51 1.21 27.74
N VAL A 24 26.82 1.40 27.59
CA VAL A 24 27.46 1.59 26.28
C VAL A 24 27.36 0.32 25.43
N LEU A 25 27.57 -0.86 26.03
CA LEU A 25 27.45 -2.13 25.33
C LEU A 25 26.02 -2.39 24.86
N PHE A 26 25.02 -2.12 25.70
CA PHE A 26 23.61 -2.21 25.32
C PHE A 26 23.21 -1.18 24.27
N ALA A 27 23.68 0.06 24.38
CA ALA A 27 23.43 1.10 23.38
C ALA A 27 24.05 0.71 22.03
N GLY A 28 25.27 0.18 22.03
CA GLY A 28 25.94 -0.34 20.84
C GLY A 28 25.20 -1.52 20.22
N LEU A 29 24.74 -2.49 21.02
CA LEU A 29 23.89 -3.59 20.56
C LEU A 29 22.57 -3.07 19.99
N PHE A 30 21.95 -2.06 20.60
CA PHE A 30 20.70 -1.47 20.10
C PHE A 30 20.88 -0.83 18.72
N ILE A 31 21.94 -0.06 18.54
CA ILE A 31 22.25 0.57 17.25
C ILE A 31 22.57 -0.49 16.19
N PHE A 32 23.28 -1.56 16.57
CA PHE A 32 23.64 -2.65 15.66
C PHE A 32 22.46 -3.53 15.27
N LEU A 33 21.59 -3.89 16.22
CA LEU A 33 20.43 -4.75 15.99
C LEU A 33 19.26 -4.01 15.36
N PHE A 34 19.15 -2.70 15.59
CA PHE A 34 18.06 -1.85 15.11
C PHE A 34 18.58 -0.61 14.39
N PRO A 35 19.28 -0.76 13.26
CA PRO A 35 19.70 0.37 12.45
C PRO A 35 18.46 1.15 11.98
N GLN A 36 18.54 2.47 12.10
CA GLN A 36 17.44 3.39 11.78
C GLN A 36 16.96 3.19 10.33
N GLY A 37 15.66 2.99 10.12
CA GLY A 37 15.08 2.78 8.79
C GLY A 37 14.95 1.32 8.35
N GLU A 38 15.64 0.35 8.99
CA GLU A 38 15.51 -1.06 8.61
C GLU A 38 14.25 -1.73 9.16
N LEU A 39 13.83 -1.35 10.37
CA LEU A 39 12.61 -1.90 10.97
C LEU A 39 11.37 -1.48 10.20
N GLU A 40 11.33 -0.22 9.77
CA GLU A 40 10.31 0.31 8.87
C GLU A 40 10.24 -0.54 7.60
N LYS A 41 11.38 -0.76 6.93
CA LYS A 41 11.44 -1.60 5.72
C LYS A 41 10.89 -3.00 5.97
N ARG A 42 11.32 -3.68 7.05
CA ARG A 42 10.83 -5.04 7.37
C ARG A 42 9.33 -5.07 7.65
N ILE A 43 8.82 -4.10 8.39
CA ILE A 43 7.40 -4.05 8.76
C ILE A 43 6.51 -3.67 7.57
N PHE A 44 7.03 -2.86 6.65
CA PHE A 44 6.35 -2.55 5.39
C PHE A 44 6.44 -3.71 4.37
N GLN A 45 7.48 -4.55 4.41
CA GLN A 45 7.74 -5.58 3.39
C GLN A 45 7.31 -7.00 3.77
N GLU A 46 7.19 -7.35 5.05
CA GLU A 46 6.86 -8.72 5.46
C GLU A 46 5.34 -9.00 5.46
N GLU A 47 4.87 -9.73 4.45
CA GLU A 47 3.49 -10.26 4.34
C GLU A 47 3.12 -11.21 5.49
N ASN A 48 4.10 -11.87 6.11
CA ASN A 48 3.90 -12.83 7.22
C ASN A 48 4.13 -12.21 8.61
N SER A 49 4.17 -10.89 8.73
CA SER A 49 4.33 -10.25 10.04
C SER A 49 3.14 -10.52 10.95
N ASN A 50 3.40 -10.70 12.25
CA ASN A 50 2.33 -10.77 13.25
C ASN A 50 1.55 -9.45 13.22
N LEU A 51 0.30 -9.50 12.70
CA LEU A 51 -0.53 -8.32 12.48
C LEU A 51 -0.70 -7.49 13.74
N ASP A 52 -0.90 -8.12 14.90
CA ASP A 52 -1.06 -7.41 16.17
C ASP A 52 0.21 -6.67 16.58
N LEU A 53 1.37 -7.32 16.44
CA LEU A 53 2.66 -6.69 16.72
C LEU A 53 2.92 -5.52 15.78
N SER A 54 2.62 -5.67 14.49
CA SER A 54 2.78 -4.61 13.49
C SER A 54 1.92 -3.39 13.80
N ILE A 55 0.68 -3.59 14.27
CA ILE A 55 -0.23 -2.52 14.70
C ILE A 55 0.34 -1.81 15.92
N VAL A 56 0.79 -2.55 16.94
CA VAL A 56 1.38 -1.96 18.16
C VAL A 56 2.59 -1.10 17.81
N TYR A 57 3.46 -1.61 16.94
CA TYR A 57 4.65 -0.89 16.50
C TYR A 57 4.30 0.38 15.73
N LEU A 58 3.51 0.26 14.65
CA LEU A 58 3.12 1.40 13.82
C LEU A 58 2.35 2.46 14.61
N LYS A 59 1.52 2.04 15.57
CA LYS A 59 0.81 2.95 16.49
C LYS A 59 1.77 3.71 17.41
N ASN A 60 2.88 3.11 17.83
CA ASN A 60 3.85 3.79 18.67
C ASN A 60 4.74 4.72 17.85
N ILE A 61 5.15 4.30 16.65
CA ILE A 61 5.87 5.16 15.72
C ILE A 61 5.03 6.36 15.32
N SER A 62 3.74 6.18 14.98
CA SER A 62 2.88 7.27 14.52
C SER A 62 2.64 8.35 15.58
N LYS A 63 2.93 8.09 16.86
CA LYS A 63 2.93 9.13 17.91
C LYS A 63 4.13 10.05 17.82
N ILE A 64 5.26 9.56 17.31
CA ILE A 64 6.55 10.25 17.25
C ILE A 64 6.74 10.85 15.84
N TYR A 65 6.51 10.03 14.81
CA TYR A 65 6.66 10.37 13.41
C TYR A 65 5.31 10.22 12.70
N LYS A 66 4.62 11.34 12.50
CA LYS A 66 3.38 11.37 11.73
C LYS A 66 3.72 11.62 10.26
N THR A 67 3.93 10.56 9.50
CA THR A 67 4.06 10.63 8.03
C THR A 67 2.91 9.88 7.35
N PRO A 68 2.52 10.27 6.12
CA PRO A 68 1.47 9.60 5.35
C PRO A 68 1.71 8.10 5.17
N GLU A 69 2.96 7.67 5.02
CA GLU A 69 3.34 6.27 4.83
C GLU A 69 3.08 5.44 6.10
N ILE A 70 3.52 5.94 7.26
CA ILE A 70 3.32 5.27 8.55
C ILE A 70 1.83 5.16 8.88
N VAL A 71 1.11 6.26 8.69
CA VAL A 71 -0.34 6.31 8.94
C VAL A 71 -1.09 5.40 7.96
N GLY A 72 -0.75 5.45 6.67
CA GLY A 72 -1.36 4.62 5.63
C GLY A 72 -1.16 3.14 5.94
N ALA A 73 0.06 2.73 6.30
CA ALA A 73 0.33 1.36 6.70
C ALA A 73 -0.42 0.94 7.97
N LEU A 74 -0.51 1.80 8.99
CA LEU A 74 -1.29 1.50 10.20
C LEU A 74 -2.77 1.26 9.86
N ALA A 75 -3.34 2.10 9.00
CA ALA A 75 -4.72 1.95 8.55
C ALA A 75 -4.93 0.65 7.75
N ILE A 76 -3.98 0.31 6.86
CA ILE A 76 -3.99 -0.95 6.12
C ILE A 76 -3.96 -2.15 7.09
N ARG A 77 -3.10 -2.12 8.11
CA ARG A 77 -3.02 -3.21 9.11
C ARG A 77 -4.31 -3.35 9.91
N TYR A 78 -4.97 -2.25 10.29
CA TYR A 78 -6.30 -2.33 10.89
C TYR A 78 -7.32 -2.99 9.97
N ALA A 79 -7.33 -2.63 8.68
CA ALA A 79 -8.23 -3.24 7.70
C ALA A 79 -7.94 -4.74 7.46
N MET A 80 -6.67 -5.15 7.41
CA MET A 80 -6.29 -6.57 7.32
C MET A 80 -6.78 -7.38 8.53
N LYS A 81 -6.83 -6.75 9.71
CA LYS A 81 -7.40 -7.34 10.93
C LYS A 81 -8.95 -7.35 10.94
N GLY A 82 -9.59 -6.69 9.97
CA GLY A 82 -11.04 -6.52 9.90
C GLY A 82 -11.60 -5.34 10.72
N ASP A 83 -10.73 -4.52 11.34
CA ASP A 83 -11.11 -3.33 12.10
C ASP A 83 -11.23 -2.11 11.18
N TYR A 84 -12.25 -2.13 10.31
CA TYR A 84 -12.46 -1.07 9.31
C TYR A 84 -12.78 0.28 9.93
N SER A 85 -13.40 0.31 11.12
CA SER A 85 -13.71 1.54 11.83
C SER A 85 -12.42 2.30 12.18
N LYS A 86 -11.46 1.63 12.82
CA LYS A 86 -10.16 2.25 13.12
C LYS A 86 -9.36 2.59 11.88
N ALA A 87 -9.46 1.77 10.83
CA ALA A 87 -8.78 2.04 9.57
C ALA A 87 -9.24 3.39 8.95
N TYR A 88 -10.55 3.64 8.90
CA TYR A 88 -11.09 4.91 8.40
C TYR A 88 -10.83 6.09 9.32
N GLU A 89 -10.94 5.91 10.64
CA GLU A 89 -10.59 6.95 11.61
C GLU A 89 -9.15 7.43 11.39
N THR A 90 -8.21 6.47 11.29
CA THR A 90 -6.79 6.73 11.07
C THR A 90 -6.54 7.54 9.79
N ILE A 91 -7.16 7.16 8.66
CA ILE A 91 -7.02 7.91 7.41
C ILE A 91 -7.69 9.29 7.48
N ASN A 92 -8.92 9.38 7.99
CA ASN A 92 -9.69 10.62 7.97
C ASN A 92 -9.09 11.70 8.87
N GLU A 93 -8.52 11.31 10.01
CA GLU A 93 -7.74 12.24 10.84
C GLU A 93 -6.51 12.74 10.08
N SER A 94 -5.81 11.85 9.39
CA SER A 94 -4.58 12.20 8.67
C SER A 94 -4.81 13.10 7.46
N LYS A 95 -5.94 12.95 6.77
CA LYS A 95 -6.34 13.82 5.65
C LYS A 95 -6.42 15.29 6.05
N LYS A 96 -6.66 15.60 7.33
CA LYS A 96 -6.68 16.98 7.86
C LYS A 96 -5.28 17.62 7.90
N PHE A 97 -4.23 16.81 7.99
CA PHE A 97 -2.86 17.25 8.20
C PHE A 97 -1.96 17.05 6.97
N PHE A 98 -2.29 16.09 6.09
CA PHE A 98 -1.46 15.72 4.94
C PHE A 98 -2.13 16.01 3.59
N SER A 99 -2.54 17.25 3.37
CA SER A 99 -3.22 17.67 2.13
C SER A 99 -2.37 17.54 0.86
N TYR A 100 -1.04 17.48 0.99
CA TYR A 100 -0.07 17.44 -0.11
C TYR A 100 0.24 16.02 -0.62
N ASP A 101 0.23 15.01 0.26
CA ASP A 101 0.54 13.62 -0.11
C ASP A 101 -0.74 12.79 -0.32
N LYS A 102 -1.53 13.22 -1.31
CA LYS A 102 -2.82 12.60 -1.62
C LYS A 102 -2.68 11.16 -2.11
N LYS A 103 -1.59 10.82 -2.82
CA LYS A 103 -1.44 9.51 -3.48
C LYS A 103 -1.31 8.38 -2.45
N ASN A 104 -0.46 8.52 -1.44
CA ASN A 104 -0.29 7.50 -0.41
C ASN A 104 -1.58 7.26 0.39
N LEU A 105 -2.30 8.33 0.75
CA LEU A 105 -3.57 8.21 1.46
C LEU A 105 -4.68 7.60 0.58
N LEU A 106 -4.70 7.91 -0.73
CA LEU A 106 -5.62 7.30 -1.69
C LEU A 106 -5.36 5.80 -1.85
N ILE A 107 -4.09 5.39 -1.94
CA ILE A 107 -3.70 3.96 -2.03
C ILE A 107 -4.12 3.22 -0.75
N ALA A 108 -3.93 3.83 0.42
CA ALA A 108 -4.36 3.25 1.69
C ALA A 108 -5.88 3.10 1.75
N GLU A 109 -6.63 4.15 1.38
CA GLU A 109 -8.11 4.12 1.34
C GLU A 109 -8.64 3.07 0.34
N TYR A 110 -8.03 3.00 -0.85
CA TYR A 110 -8.31 1.94 -1.82
C TYR A 110 -8.07 0.55 -1.21
N THR A 111 -6.94 0.35 -0.52
CA THR A 111 -6.58 -0.94 0.07
C THR A 111 -7.58 -1.35 1.16
N ILE A 112 -8.04 -0.40 1.99
CA ILE A 112 -9.10 -0.66 2.99
C ILE A 112 -10.38 -1.12 2.28
N LEU A 113 -10.84 -0.37 1.29
CA LEU A 113 -12.05 -0.71 0.52
C LEU A 113 -11.93 -2.08 -0.15
N LYS A 114 -10.76 -2.39 -0.73
CA LYS A 114 -10.49 -3.70 -1.34
C LYS A 114 -10.59 -4.83 -0.31
N ASN A 115 -10.00 -4.67 0.87
CA ASN A 115 -10.12 -5.65 1.96
C ASN A 115 -11.58 -5.85 2.39
N MET A 116 -12.34 -4.75 2.51
CA MET A 116 -13.79 -4.83 2.80
C MET A 116 -14.55 -5.58 1.71
N TYR A 117 -14.25 -5.31 0.43
CA TYR A 117 -14.91 -5.95 -0.70
C TYR A 117 -14.71 -7.47 -0.69
N PHE A 118 -13.49 -7.94 -0.38
CA PHE A 118 -13.22 -9.38 -0.31
C PHE A 118 -13.72 -10.04 0.98
N SER A 119 -13.87 -9.28 2.07
CA SER A 119 -14.28 -9.83 3.38
C SER A 119 -15.80 -9.80 3.63
N ASN A 120 -16.54 -8.85 3.06
CA ASN A 120 -17.97 -8.64 3.34
C ASN A 120 -18.83 -8.98 2.12
N GLN A 121 -19.87 -9.82 2.28
CA GLN A 121 -20.77 -10.20 1.19
C GLN A 121 -21.95 -9.23 0.98
N GLU A 122 -22.38 -8.51 2.01
CA GLU A 122 -23.67 -7.81 2.00
C GLU A 122 -23.58 -6.40 1.38
N GLN A 123 -22.40 -5.75 1.45
CA GLN A 123 -22.21 -4.36 1.02
C GLN A 123 -21.32 -4.21 -0.23
N LYS A 124 -21.08 -5.30 -0.97
CA LYS A 124 -20.13 -5.31 -2.11
C LYS A 124 -20.42 -4.24 -3.16
N LYS A 125 -21.70 -3.96 -3.44
CA LYS A 125 -22.10 -2.96 -4.43
C LYS A 125 -21.71 -1.54 -4.02
N GLU A 126 -21.98 -1.15 -2.78
CA GLU A 126 -21.61 0.18 -2.28
C GLU A 126 -20.08 0.35 -2.22
N ILE A 127 -19.38 -0.69 -1.76
CA ILE A 127 -17.91 -0.67 -1.68
C ILE A 127 -17.31 -0.51 -3.08
N ILE A 128 -17.83 -1.20 -4.09
CA ILE A 128 -17.27 -1.12 -5.42
C ILE A 128 -17.54 0.23 -6.10
N GLU A 129 -18.68 0.85 -5.84
CA GLU A 129 -18.96 2.22 -6.29
C GLU A 129 -17.98 3.23 -5.65
N LYS A 130 -17.65 3.04 -4.37
CA LYS A 130 -16.63 3.87 -3.69
C LYS A 130 -15.24 3.66 -4.31
N ILE A 131 -14.86 2.42 -4.60
CA ILE A 131 -13.60 2.10 -5.26
C ILE A 131 -13.52 2.76 -6.64
N GLU A 132 -14.56 2.63 -7.45
CA GLU A 132 -14.59 3.23 -8.79
C GLU A 132 -14.44 4.74 -8.74
N ARG A 133 -15.19 5.42 -7.88
CA ARG A 133 -15.05 6.88 -7.70
C ARG A 133 -13.64 7.28 -7.26
N LEU A 134 -13.02 6.51 -6.39
CA LEU A 134 -11.65 6.76 -5.94
C LEU A 134 -10.66 6.61 -7.10
N LEU A 135 -10.76 5.53 -7.86
CA LEU A 135 -9.92 5.29 -9.03
C LEU A 135 -10.17 6.33 -10.14
N GLU A 136 -11.43 6.70 -10.39
CA GLU A 136 -11.80 7.77 -11.33
C GLU A 136 -11.18 9.11 -10.94
N ASN A 137 -11.21 9.46 -9.66
CA ASN A 137 -10.59 10.69 -9.16
C ASN A 137 -9.06 10.67 -9.34
N LEU A 138 -8.43 9.53 -9.04
CA LEU A 138 -6.99 9.34 -9.26
C LEU A 138 -6.64 9.52 -10.75
N VAL A 139 -7.32 8.80 -11.64
CA VAL A 139 -6.97 8.79 -13.05
C VAL A 139 -7.41 10.03 -13.79
N SER A 140 -8.46 10.74 -13.36
CA SER A 140 -8.92 11.97 -14.02
C SER A 140 -7.92 13.12 -13.87
N THR A 141 -7.18 13.13 -12.77
CA THR A 141 -6.22 14.20 -12.44
C THR A 141 -4.78 13.84 -12.79
N THR A 142 -4.47 12.56 -12.99
CA THR A 142 -3.11 12.12 -13.30
C THR A 142 -2.73 12.31 -14.77
N LYS A 143 -1.45 12.61 -14.99
CA LYS A 143 -0.76 12.51 -16.28
C LYS A 143 0.24 11.35 -16.29
N ASP A 144 0.30 10.61 -15.20
CA ASP A 144 1.23 9.52 -14.99
C ASP A 144 0.64 8.23 -15.57
N SER A 145 1.41 7.57 -16.44
CA SER A 145 1.05 6.27 -17.00
C SER A 145 0.98 5.19 -15.91
N ASP A 146 1.79 5.29 -14.85
CA ASP A 146 1.88 4.27 -13.82
C ASP A 146 0.59 4.19 -12.98
N ASP A 147 -0.06 5.33 -12.75
CA ASP A 147 -1.35 5.39 -12.06
C ASP A 147 -2.45 4.69 -12.87
N LEU A 148 -2.43 4.86 -14.20
CA LEU A 148 -3.37 4.19 -15.11
C LEU A 148 -3.09 2.70 -15.20
N PHE A 149 -1.82 2.30 -15.30
CA PHE A 149 -1.41 0.90 -15.27
C PHE A 149 -1.91 0.21 -13.99
N TRP A 150 -1.67 0.85 -12.84
CA TRP A 150 -2.14 0.35 -11.55
C TRP A 150 -3.66 0.27 -11.50
N ALA A 151 -4.38 1.32 -11.90
CA ALA A 151 -5.85 1.33 -11.90
C ALA A 151 -6.45 0.24 -12.82
N ILE A 152 -5.84 -0.05 -13.97
CA ILE A 152 -6.27 -1.14 -14.87
C ILE A 152 -6.12 -2.50 -14.17
N LYS A 153 -4.96 -2.75 -13.56
CA LYS A 153 -4.68 -4.02 -12.85
C LYS A 153 -5.65 -4.24 -11.70
N GLU A 154 -5.90 -3.20 -10.92
CA GLU A 154 -6.81 -3.24 -9.77
C GLU A 154 -8.27 -3.41 -10.21
N SER A 155 -8.74 -2.64 -11.20
CA SER A 155 -10.11 -2.76 -11.73
C SER A 155 -10.40 -4.13 -12.35
N LYS A 156 -9.40 -4.74 -13.00
CA LYS A 156 -9.48 -6.09 -13.52
C LYS A 156 -9.65 -7.12 -12.40
N THR A 157 -8.90 -6.98 -11.30
CA THR A 157 -9.01 -7.87 -10.12
C THR A 157 -10.41 -7.83 -9.51
N LEU A 158 -11.10 -6.69 -9.62
CA LEU A 158 -12.47 -6.48 -9.15
C LEU A 158 -13.54 -6.85 -10.19
N GLY A 159 -13.15 -7.37 -11.36
CA GLY A 159 -14.08 -7.74 -12.44
C GLY A 159 -14.77 -6.56 -13.11
N ARG A 160 -14.27 -5.32 -12.95
CA ARG A 160 -14.90 -4.10 -13.48
C ARG A 160 -14.50 -3.83 -14.92
N TYR A 161 -14.88 -4.74 -15.81
CA TYR A 161 -14.42 -4.73 -17.20
C TYR A 161 -14.88 -3.51 -18.01
N ALA A 162 -16.05 -2.95 -17.74
CA ALA A 162 -16.48 -1.69 -18.37
C ALA A 162 -15.52 -0.54 -18.05
N PHE A 163 -15.13 -0.41 -16.79
CA PHE A 163 -14.17 0.60 -16.36
C PHE A 163 -12.75 0.31 -16.88
N VAL A 164 -12.33 -0.96 -16.92
CA VAL A 164 -11.06 -1.37 -17.55
C VAL A 164 -10.98 -0.91 -19.01
N LYS A 165 -12.06 -1.05 -19.80
CA LYS A 165 -12.08 -0.59 -21.20
C LYS A 165 -11.85 0.92 -21.31
N TYR A 166 -12.52 1.70 -20.45
CA TYR A 166 -12.32 3.15 -20.36
C TYR A 166 -10.86 3.51 -20.01
N LEU A 167 -10.29 2.85 -19.00
CA LEU A 167 -8.92 3.10 -18.57
C LEU A 167 -7.89 2.73 -19.64
N ILE A 168 -8.08 1.60 -20.34
CA ILE A 168 -7.22 1.19 -21.46
C ILE A 168 -7.17 2.26 -22.53
N GLN A 169 -8.34 2.78 -22.94
CA GLN A 169 -8.39 3.83 -23.95
C GLN A 169 -7.60 5.07 -23.53
N LYS A 170 -7.67 5.46 -22.25
CA LYS A 170 -6.88 6.58 -21.72
C LYS A 170 -5.38 6.27 -21.65
N TYR A 171 -5.02 5.08 -21.20
CA TYR A 171 -3.64 4.62 -21.04
C TYR A 171 -2.87 4.57 -22.36
N MET A 172 -3.53 4.19 -23.46
CA MET A 172 -2.95 4.17 -24.81
C MET A 172 -2.34 5.51 -25.26
N TYR A 173 -2.84 6.64 -24.74
CA TYR A 173 -2.32 7.97 -25.09
C TYR A 173 -1.12 8.40 -24.25
N LEU A 174 -0.91 7.77 -23.10
CA LEU A 174 0.09 8.21 -22.11
C LEU A 174 1.24 7.24 -21.94
N CYS A 175 1.06 5.96 -22.25
CA CYS A 175 2.14 5.00 -22.11
C CYS A 175 3.22 5.18 -23.17
N ASN A 176 4.43 4.76 -22.80
CA ASN A 176 5.57 4.76 -23.71
C ASN A 176 5.27 3.86 -24.91
N ASP A 177 5.74 4.29 -26.08
CA ASP A 177 5.50 3.56 -27.33
C ASP A 177 6.43 2.34 -27.47
N ASP A 178 6.36 1.43 -26.51
CA ASP A 178 7.17 0.22 -26.39
C ASP A 178 6.31 -1.06 -26.40
N THR A 179 6.98 -2.18 -26.65
CA THR A 179 6.31 -3.48 -26.78
C THR A 179 5.70 -3.96 -25.46
N GLU A 180 6.22 -3.48 -24.33
CA GLU A 180 5.72 -3.85 -23.01
C GLU A 180 4.34 -3.21 -22.75
N CYS A 181 4.19 -1.92 -23.08
CA CYS A 181 2.90 -1.25 -23.01
C CYS A 181 1.87 -1.92 -23.94
N ASP A 182 2.23 -2.17 -25.19
CA ASP A 182 1.32 -2.81 -26.17
C ASP A 182 0.85 -4.18 -25.68
N SER A 183 1.78 -4.99 -25.17
CA SER A 183 1.52 -6.30 -24.57
C SER A 183 0.57 -6.19 -23.38
N PHE A 184 0.80 -5.22 -22.48
CA PHE A 184 -0.06 -5.00 -21.31
C PHE A 184 -1.47 -4.57 -21.72
N ILE A 185 -1.60 -3.61 -22.65
CA ILE A 185 -2.89 -3.13 -23.16
C ILE A 185 -3.66 -4.30 -23.79
N LEU A 186 -3.03 -5.07 -24.67
CA LEU A 186 -3.69 -6.15 -25.39
C LEU A 186 -4.14 -7.27 -24.45
N LYS A 187 -3.27 -7.69 -23.52
CA LYS A 187 -3.62 -8.69 -22.49
C LYS A 187 -4.76 -8.19 -21.61
N SER A 188 -4.78 -6.91 -21.26
CA SER A 188 -5.84 -6.32 -20.44
C SER A 188 -7.16 -6.22 -21.21
N ALA A 189 -7.12 -5.90 -22.51
CA ALA A 189 -8.29 -5.90 -23.37
C ALA A 189 -8.89 -7.31 -23.52
N LEU A 190 -8.04 -8.32 -23.76
CA LEU A 190 -8.46 -9.72 -23.83
C LEU A 190 -9.10 -10.21 -22.51
N ALA A 191 -8.53 -9.81 -21.36
CA ALA A 191 -9.06 -10.16 -20.05
C ALA A 191 -10.48 -9.61 -19.78
N THR A 192 -10.97 -8.64 -20.58
CA THR A 192 -12.36 -8.16 -20.46
C THR A 192 -13.39 -9.17 -20.98
N GLY A 193 -12.96 -10.20 -21.72
CA GLY A 193 -13.85 -11.16 -22.39
C GLY A 193 -14.58 -10.60 -23.62
N ASP A 194 -14.36 -9.32 -23.96
CA ASP A 194 -14.94 -8.68 -25.13
C ASP A 194 -13.98 -8.77 -26.32
N SER A 195 -14.24 -9.76 -27.18
CA SER A 195 -13.42 -10.02 -28.37
C SER A 195 -13.44 -8.86 -29.38
N GLU A 196 -14.54 -8.12 -29.47
CA GLU A 196 -14.66 -6.98 -30.39
C GLU A 196 -13.78 -5.85 -29.90
N PHE A 197 -13.86 -5.51 -28.61
CA PHE A 197 -13.00 -4.51 -27.99
C PHE A 197 -11.52 -4.88 -28.13
N ALA A 198 -11.15 -6.14 -27.85
CA ALA A 198 -9.76 -6.59 -27.98
C ALA A 198 -9.26 -6.48 -29.44
N SER A 199 -10.10 -6.81 -30.42
CA SER A 199 -9.78 -6.65 -31.84
C SER A 199 -9.57 -5.18 -32.21
N GLN A 200 -10.45 -4.28 -31.77
CA GLN A 200 -10.30 -2.84 -31.99
C GLN A 200 -8.99 -2.30 -31.40
N ILE A 201 -8.62 -2.75 -30.20
CA ILE A 201 -7.35 -2.38 -29.55
C ILE A 201 -6.16 -2.90 -30.35
N ALA A 202 -6.18 -4.16 -30.79
CA ALA A 202 -5.12 -4.74 -31.61
C ALA A 202 -4.92 -3.96 -32.93
N ILE A 203 -6.02 -3.60 -33.61
CA ILE A 203 -5.97 -2.78 -34.83
C ILE A 203 -5.35 -1.40 -34.54
N LYS A 204 -5.73 -0.75 -33.44
CA LYS A 204 -5.15 0.55 -33.06
C LYS A 204 -3.65 0.48 -32.82
N ILE A 205 -3.18 -0.55 -32.10
CA ILE A 205 -1.75 -0.79 -31.87
C ILE A 205 -1.04 -1.06 -33.21
N ALA A 206 -1.59 -1.93 -34.06
CA ALA A 206 -1.00 -2.25 -35.36
C ALA A 206 -0.89 -1.02 -36.27
N LYS A 207 -1.90 -0.15 -36.28
CA LYS A 207 -1.88 1.15 -36.98
C LYS A 207 -0.80 2.06 -36.42
N LYS A 208 -0.74 2.22 -35.08
CA LYS A 208 0.27 3.05 -34.40
C LYS A 208 1.69 2.61 -34.75
N ARG A 209 1.92 1.29 -34.88
CA ARG A 209 3.20 0.67 -35.26
C ARG A 209 3.49 0.67 -36.76
N GLY A 210 2.57 1.15 -37.60
CA GLY A 210 2.72 1.13 -39.06
C GLY A 210 2.68 -0.28 -39.68
N ILE A 211 2.17 -1.28 -38.95
CA ILE A 211 2.05 -2.67 -39.43
C ILE A 211 0.95 -2.78 -40.49
N ILE A 212 -0.11 -1.99 -40.33
CA ILE A 212 -1.22 -1.89 -41.29
C ILE A 212 -1.42 -0.44 -41.73
N ASN A 213 -1.45 -0.21 -43.04
CA ASN A 213 -1.78 1.10 -43.64
C ASN A 213 -3.28 1.17 -43.92
N VAL A 214 -3.86 2.36 -43.73
CA VAL A 214 -5.33 2.59 -43.70
C VAL A 214 -5.98 2.53 -45.10
N ASP A 215 -5.26 2.20 -46.16
CA ASP A 215 -5.84 2.12 -47.51
C ASP A 215 -6.56 0.79 -47.80
N SER A 216 -6.53 -0.19 -46.90
CA SER A 216 -7.31 -1.43 -47.07
C SER A 216 -8.67 -1.33 -46.39
N ASN A 217 -9.66 -0.83 -47.12
CA ASN A 217 -11.07 -1.07 -46.84
C ASN A 217 -11.33 -2.59 -46.89
N PHE A 218 -11.80 -3.17 -45.79
CA PHE A 218 -12.51 -4.45 -45.75
C PHE A 218 -13.80 -4.27 -44.96
#